data_AF-A0A2E5E8U6-F1
#
_entry.id   AF-A0A2E5E8U6-F1
#
_cell.length_a   1.000
_cell.length_b   1.000
_cell.length_c   1.000
_cell.angle_alpha   90.00
_cell.angle_beta   90.00
_cell.angle_gamma   90.00
#
_symmetry.space_group_name_H-M   'P 1'
#
loop_
_entity.id
_entity.type
_entity.pdbx_description
1 polymer ?
#
loop_
_entity_poly.entity_id
_entity_poly.type
_entity_poly.pdbx_seq_one_letter_code
_entity_poly.pdbx_strand_id
1 'polypeptide(L)'
;LTASDGTNDDLFGNRVAIDGNTCVIGAYGTESYTGSAYIFTANGNGSWNEVAVLSDPDGERDFAFARSVAMDDGICLIGASGTNSITGNAYLYGASTVETGACCTGDDCEVSSEDNCQGDWLGADSDCSNSPCSDEPCNGDTDLNGIVDITDLLNVIEDWGDCEQPATIYAAEGWGQNDYGQSVVPVNQEFVQIAIGKEHSLGLRADGTVIAWGGNVYGAGDVPAATFTKVSAGGYHSLGLRSDGTTLAWGQNYYGQCDVPAGESFVQIVAGHAHSIGLRADGTAIGWGLNNYGQCDVPAGETFVKIVAGGYHNIGIRADGSTVAWGDNLSQQCNIPEGESFVQFDAGLRSSIGLLADGTALAWGSNTSGQCDVPVGETFVQVAAGALHSMGLRADGTVVAWGDNTWGQCDVPEDAVFDVILAGVHNSYGLTMQGITEPGPCQGDTNDDGVVEIGDLLIVIDGWGFCP
;
A
#
# COMPACT_ATOMS: atom_id res chain seq x y z
N LEU A 1 43.58 -6.60 -6.02
CA LEU A 1 43.51 -5.91 -4.72
C LEU A 1 43.77 -6.94 -3.65
N THR A 2 44.51 -6.58 -2.61
CA THR A 2 44.85 -7.47 -1.49
C THR A 2 44.66 -6.67 -0.21
N ALA A 3 43.97 -7.26 0.77
CA ALA A 3 43.86 -6.69 2.11
C ALA A 3 45.26 -6.41 2.69
N SER A 4 45.44 -5.26 3.33
CA SER A 4 46.69 -4.87 3.98
C SER A 4 47.09 -5.78 5.14
N ASP A 5 46.11 -6.43 5.77
CA ASP A 5 46.25 -7.33 6.93
C ASP A 5 45.84 -8.79 6.64
N GLY A 6 45.65 -9.14 5.37
CA GLY A 6 45.09 -10.43 4.96
C GLY A 6 45.83 -11.65 5.53
N THR A 7 45.08 -12.53 6.18
CA THR A 7 45.50 -13.83 6.71
C THR A 7 44.76 -15.00 6.05
N ASN A 8 45.14 -16.22 6.39
CA ASN A 8 44.43 -17.40 5.89
C ASN A 8 43.00 -17.43 6.45
N ASP A 9 42.04 -17.79 5.60
CA ASP A 9 40.61 -17.93 5.92
C ASP A 9 39.83 -16.62 6.14
N ASP A 10 40.39 -15.46 5.82
CA ASP A 10 39.68 -14.16 5.89
C ASP A 10 38.52 -14.03 4.88
N LEU A 11 38.52 -14.88 3.84
CA LEU A 11 37.53 -14.89 2.77
C LEU A 11 37.39 -13.53 2.06
N PHE A 12 38.50 -12.79 1.97
CA PHE A 12 38.60 -11.54 1.22
C PHE A 12 38.17 -11.73 -0.24
N GLY A 13 37.32 -10.82 -0.73
CA GLY A 13 36.79 -10.89 -2.09
C GLY A 13 35.52 -11.72 -2.24
N ASN A 14 34.91 -12.18 -1.14
CA ASN A 14 33.64 -12.94 -1.20
C ASN A 14 32.48 -12.08 -1.72
N ARG A 15 32.52 -10.78 -1.47
CA ARG A 15 31.60 -9.77 -2.02
C ARG A 15 32.37 -8.52 -2.39
N VAL A 16 31.98 -7.92 -3.50
CA VAL A 16 32.60 -6.71 -4.05
C VAL A 16 31.52 -5.79 -4.59
N ALA A 17 31.68 -4.49 -4.37
CA ALA A 17 30.91 -3.45 -5.05
C ALA A 17 31.87 -2.33 -5.46
N ILE A 18 31.59 -1.69 -6.59
CA ILE A 18 32.41 -0.63 -7.16
C ILE A 18 31.49 0.48 -7.64
N ASP A 19 31.88 1.71 -7.35
CA ASP A 19 31.24 2.92 -7.85
C ASP A 19 32.35 3.92 -8.25
N GLY A 20 32.32 4.34 -9.51
CA GLY A 20 33.36 5.18 -10.11
C GLY A 20 34.80 4.68 -9.83
N ASN A 21 35.54 5.47 -9.04
CA ASN A 21 36.92 5.20 -8.67
C ASN A 21 37.08 4.55 -7.29
N THR A 22 36.00 4.13 -6.65
CA THR A 22 36.02 3.54 -5.30
C THR A 22 35.41 2.15 -5.33
N CYS A 23 36.00 1.18 -4.64
CA CYS A 23 35.37 -0.12 -4.45
C CYS A 23 35.47 -0.60 -3.01
N VAL A 24 34.45 -1.31 -2.56
CA VAL A 24 34.41 -1.99 -1.28
C VAL A 24 34.53 -3.49 -1.50
N ILE A 25 35.38 -4.14 -0.70
CA ILE A 25 35.60 -5.58 -0.73
C ILE A 25 35.35 -6.15 0.65
N GLY A 26 34.38 -7.07 0.76
CA GLY A 26 34.08 -7.76 2.00
C GLY A 26 35.00 -8.95 2.26
N ALA A 27 35.38 -9.12 3.53
CA ALA A 27 36.10 -10.26 4.07
C ALA A 27 35.46 -10.67 5.40
N TYR A 28 34.38 -11.45 5.35
CA TYR A 28 33.61 -11.77 6.56
C TYR A 28 34.28 -12.81 7.47
N GLY A 29 35.40 -13.42 7.03
CA GLY A 29 36.15 -14.42 7.80
C GLY A 29 37.21 -13.84 8.73
N THR A 30 37.48 -12.53 8.65
CA THR A 30 38.51 -11.86 9.45
C THR A 30 38.19 -11.91 10.95
N GLU A 31 39.24 -11.84 11.78
CA GLU A 31 39.16 -11.66 13.24
C GLU A 31 38.21 -12.63 13.99
N SER A 32 38.16 -13.90 13.56
CA SER A 32 37.23 -14.92 14.10
C SER A 32 35.77 -14.71 13.68
N TYR A 33 35.55 -14.36 12.40
CA TYR A 33 34.23 -14.14 11.78
C TYR A 33 33.49 -12.88 12.26
N THR A 34 34.19 -11.91 12.86
CA THR A 34 33.64 -10.57 13.09
C THR A 34 33.58 -9.76 11.80
N GLY A 35 34.42 -10.07 10.81
CA GLY A 35 34.33 -9.55 9.45
C GLY A 35 34.86 -8.13 9.27
N SER A 36 35.35 -7.85 8.06
CA SER A 36 35.92 -6.53 7.69
C SER A 36 35.56 -6.15 6.26
N ALA A 37 35.41 -4.85 6.00
CA ALA A 37 35.24 -4.31 4.66
C ALA A 37 36.41 -3.39 4.30
N TYR A 38 37.00 -3.60 3.13
CA TYR A 38 38.18 -2.87 2.67
C TYR A 38 37.78 -1.93 1.56
N ILE A 39 38.10 -0.65 1.70
CA ILE A 39 37.84 0.37 0.70
C ILE A 39 39.11 0.60 -0.11
N PHE A 40 39.01 0.51 -1.42
CA PHE A 40 40.08 0.85 -2.34
C PHE A 40 39.68 2.00 -3.26
N THR A 41 40.64 2.84 -3.62
CA THR A 41 40.46 3.87 -4.65
C THR A 41 41.43 3.69 -5.81
N ALA A 42 40.95 3.95 -7.02
CA ALA A 42 41.74 3.90 -8.24
C ALA A 42 42.66 5.10 -8.32
N ASN A 43 43.94 4.85 -8.52
CA ASN A 43 44.88 5.85 -9.00
C ASN A 43 44.68 5.95 -10.53
N GLY A 44 44.66 7.15 -11.09
CA GLY A 44 44.48 7.39 -12.54
C GLY A 44 45.51 6.75 -13.48
N ASN A 45 46.43 5.92 -12.97
CA ASN A 45 47.38 5.09 -13.70
C ASN A 45 46.98 3.60 -13.75
N GLY A 46 45.78 3.23 -13.29
CA GLY A 46 45.25 1.87 -13.28
C GLY A 46 45.70 1.01 -12.08
N SER A 47 46.46 1.55 -11.13
CA SER A 47 46.66 0.92 -9.83
C SER A 47 45.56 1.33 -8.85
N TRP A 48 45.40 0.59 -7.77
CA TRP A 48 44.39 0.83 -6.74
C TRP A 48 45.06 0.78 -5.37
N ASN A 49 44.70 1.70 -4.48
CA ASN A 49 45.22 1.77 -3.12
C ASN A 49 44.11 1.45 -2.13
N GLU A 50 44.43 0.67 -1.09
CA GLU A 50 43.55 0.55 0.07
C GLU A 50 43.58 1.88 0.83
N VAL A 51 42.40 2.46 1.09
CA VAL A 51 42.26 3.75 1.78
C VAL A 51 41.63 3.62 3.15
N ALA A 52 40.87 2.56 3.41
CA ALA A 52 40.27 2.30 4.71
C ALA A 52 39.98 0.81 4.91
N VAL A 53 39.99 0.40 6.18
CA VAL A 53 39.46 -0.88 6.66
C VAL A 53 38.35 -0.55 7.64
N LEU A 54 37.15 -1.06 7.38
CA LEU A 54 35.95 -0.87 8.20
C LEU A 54 35.65 -2.15 8.97
N SER A 55 35.23 -1.99 10.21
CA SER A 55 34.79 -3.04 11.11
C SER A 55 33.46 -2.68 11.75
N ASP A 56 32.77 -3.67 12.32
CA ASP A 56 31.54 -3.46 13.08
C ASP A 56 31.80 -2.47 14.25
N PRO A 57 31.08 -1.34 14.32
CA PRO A 57 31.24 -0.34 15.38
C PRO A 57 30.97 -0.87 16.79
N ASP A 58 30.12 -1.89 16.91
CA ASP A 58 29.66 -2.39 18.21
C ASP A 58 30.63 -3.41 18.82
N GLY A 59 31.59 -3.93 18.04
CA GLY A 59 32.67 -4.81 18.53
C GLY A 59 32.19 -6.11 19.18
N GLU A 60 30.94 -6.51 18.92
CA GLU A 60 30.29 -7.68 19.49
C GLU A 60 30.86 -8.96 18.85
N ARG A 61 31.15 -9.95 19.68
CA ARG A 61 32.18 -10.97 19.41
C ARG A 61 31.73 -12.16 18.55
N ASP A 62 30.75 -12.01 17.65
CA ASP A 62 30.13 -13.17 16.99
C ASP A 62 29.54 -13.01 15.57
N PHE A 63 29.76 -11.95 14.77
CA PHE A 63 28.95 -11.77 13.53
C PHE A 63 29.61 -11.27 12.24
N ALA A 64 29.18 -11.86 11.11
CA ALA A 64 29.72 -11.73 9.76
C ALA A 64 29.51 -10.34 9.11
N PHE A 65 30.19 -9.31 9.61
CA PHE A 65 30.28 -8.01 8.96
C PHE A 65 30.85 -8.13 7.54
N ALA A 66 30.37 -7.29 6.63
CA ALA A 66 30.75 -7.31 5.22
C ALA A 66 30.44 -8.63 4.48
N ARG A 67 29.42 -9.37 4.94
CA ARG A 67 28.91 -10.56 4.24
C ARG A 67 28.04 -10.22 3.03
N SER A 68 27.57 -8.99 2.95
CA SER A 68 27.00 -8.34 1.76
C SER A 68 27.50 -6.91 1.70
N VAL A 69 27.79 -6.41 0.50
CA VAL A 69 28.17 -5.01 0.27
C VAL A 69 27.45 -4.50 -0.97
N ALA A 70 27.04 -3.23 -0.94
CA ALA A 70 26.55 -2.47 -2.07
C ALA A 70 27.18 -1.07 -2.03
N MET A 71 27.28 -0.43 -3.19
CA MET A 71 27.86 0.90 -3.30
C MET A 71 27.16 1.65 -4.43
N ASP A 72 26.81 2.91 -4.17
CA ASP A 72 26.20 3.82 -5.12
C ASP A 72 26.45 5.27 -4.68
N ASP A 73 26.77 6.15 -5.62
CA ASP A 73 27.07 7.57 -5.43
C ASP A 73 27.94 7.90 -4.18
N GLY A 74 29.06 7.18 -4.03
CA GLY A 74 29.97 7.37 -2.89
C GLY A 74 29.43 6.91 -1.52
N ILE A 75 28.23 6.34 -1.47
CA ILE A 75 27.61 5.71 -0.30
C ILE A 75 27.83 4.20 -0.36
N CYS A 76 28.33 3.63 0.73
CA CYS A 76 28.52 2.19 0.88
C CYS A 76 27.56 1.62 1.93
N LEU A 77 26.82 0.58 1.54
CA LEU A 77 25.97 -0.20 2.43
C LEU A 77 26.64 -1.55 2.73
N ILE A 78 26.83 -1.85 4.01
CA ILE A 78 27.53 -3.04 4.49
C ILE A 78 26.60 -3.85 5.38
N GLY A 79 26.27 -5.07 4.97
CA GLY A 79 25.42 -5.97 5.76
C GLY A 79 26.23 -6.83 6.74
N ALA A 80 25.70 -6.93 7.96
CA ALA A 80 26.16 -7.81 9.01
C ALA A 80 25.02 -8.74 9.42
N SER A 81 24.82 -9.82 8.65
CA SER A 81 23.65 -10.70 8.76
C SER A 81 23.58 -11.54 10.04
N GLY A 82 24.55 -11.37 10.94
CA GLY A 82 24.64 -12.14 12.17
C GLY A 82 24.15 -11.39 13.41
N THR A 83 24.28 -10.07 13.46
CA THR A 83 24.20 -9.31 14.72
C THR A 83 22.88 -9.49 15.50
N ASN A 84 22.92 -9.23 16.82
CA ASN A 84 21.73 -9.20 17.69
C ASN A 84 20.91 -10.52 17.72
N SER A 85 21.54 -11.66 18.04
CA SER A 85 20.85 -12.97 18.05
C SER A 85 20.27 -13.40 16.68
N ILE A 86 20.98 -13.08 15.58
CA ILE A 86 20.59 -13.40 14.18
C ILE A 86 19.48 -12.49 13.61
N THR A 87 19.22 -11.32 14.21
CA THR A 87 18.33 -10.33 13.57
C THR A 87 19.03 -9.59 12.43
N GLY A 88 20.36 -9.44 12.49
CA GLY A 88 21.20 -8.77 11.50
C GLY A 88 21.10 -7.23 11.54
N ASN A 89 22.16 -6.56 11.08
CA ASN A 89 22.24 -5.10 10.91
C ASN A 89 22.74 -4.76 9.50
N ALA A 90 22.46 -3.53 9.05
CA ALA A 90 23.09 -2.93 7.87
C ALA A 90 23.66 -1.55 8.24
N TYR A 91 24.88 -1.28 7.81
CA TYR A 91 25.64 -0.07 8.12
C TYR A 91 25.83 0.76 6.87
N LEU A 92 25.59 2.07 6.98
CA LEU A 92 25.80 3.03 5.92
C LEU A 92 27.09 3.82 6.19
N TYR A 93 27.98 3.87 5.20
CA TYR A 93 29.19 4.68 5.23
C TYR A 93 29.18 5.63 4.04
N GLY A 94 29.23 6.93 4.30
CA GLY A 94 29.43 7.97 3.27
C GLY A 94 30.75 8.67 3.50
N ALA A 95 31.38 9.17 2.43
CA ALA A 95 32.47 10.12 2.57
C ALA A 95 31.90 11.40 3.24
N SER A 96 32.37 11.70 4.46
CA SER A 96 32.23 13.06 5.00
C SER A 96 32.85 13.99 3.97
N THR A 97 32.04 14.84 3.36
CA THR A 97 32.52 15.91 2.51
C THR A 97 33.47 16.75 3.35
N VAL A 98 34.78 16.62 3.10
CA VAL A 98 35.73 17.63 3.57
C VAL A 98 35.32 18.90 2.84
N GLU A 99 34.85 19.92 3.55
CA GLU A 99 34.51 21.21 2.95
C GLU A 99 35.76 21.73 2.22
N THR A 100 35.74 21.63 0.89
CA THR A 100 36.72 22.24 0.00
C THR A 100 36.21 23.62 -0.38
N GLY A 101 37.06 24.64 -0.23
CA GLY A 101 36.72 26.03 -0.48
C GLY A 101 37.82 26.72 -1.29
N ALA A 102 37.56 27.95 -1.72
CA ALA A 102 38.51 28.73 -2.49
C ALA A 102 39.58 29.36 -1.56
N CYS A 103 40.85 29.06 -1.83
CA CYS A 103 41.99 29.70 -1.19
C CYS A 103 42.68 30.63 -2.21
N CYS A 104 42.64 31.94 -1.95
CA CYS A 104 43.09 32.93 -2.93
C CYS A 104 44.35 33.66 -2.46
N THR A 105 45.31 33.84 -3.37
CA THR A 105 46.45 34.75 -3.20
C THR A 105 46.44 35.83 -4.27
N GLY A 106 45.73 36.94 -3.99
CA GLY A 106 45.47 37.96 -5.00
C GLY A 106 44.33 37.55 -5.93
N ASP A 107 44.54 37.65 -7.25
CA ASP A 107 43.54 37.29 -8.26
C ASP A 107 43.57 35.79 -8.65
N ASP A 108 44.56 35.02 -8.17
CA ASP A 108 44.67 33.58 -8.41
C ASP A 108 44.11 32.79 -7.21
N CYS A 109 43.13 31.93 -7.49
CA CYS A 109 42.46 31.08 -6.51
C CYS A 109 42.63 29.60 -6.86
N GLU A 110 42.92 28.77 -5.87
CA GLU A 110 43.01 27.32 -6.00
C GLU A 110 42.13 26.64 -4.94
N VAL A 111 41.72 25.40 -5.20
CA VAL A 111 40.90 24.61 -4.27
C VAL A 111 41.78 24.03 -3.18
N SER A 112 41.52 24.37 -1.92
CA SER A 112 42.22 23.77 -0.76
C SER A 112 41.24 23.47 0.39
N SER A 113 41.74 22.85 1.46
CA SER A 113 41.06 22.80 2.75
C SER A 113 41.43 24.03 3.60
N GLU A 114 40.57 24.43 4.54
CA GLU A 114 40.79 25.60 5.41
C GLU A 114 42.16 25.55 6.12
N ASP A 115 42.48 24.39 6.69
CA ASP A 115 43.74 24.15 7.42
C ASP A 115 45.02 24.24 6.57
N ASN A 116 44.89 24.22 5.24
CA ASN A 116 46.02 24.18 4.30
C ASN A 116 46.10 25.42 3.41
N CYS A 117 45.21 26.40 3.61
CA CYS A 117 45.19 27.64 2.85
C CYS A 117 46.33 28.57 3.29
N GLN A 118 47.18 28.96 2.34
CA GLN A 118 48.26 29.93 2.56
C GLN A 118 47.87 31.37 2.13
N GLY A 119 46.64 31.55 1.66
CA GLY A 119 46.02 32.81 1.23
C GLY A 119 44.77 33.17 2.05
N ASP A 120 43.92 34.05 1.53
CA ASP A 120 42.61 34.34 2.15
C ASP A 120 41.64 33.19 1.85
N TRP A 121 41.09 32.62 2.92
CA TRP A 121 40.08 31.58 2.85
C TRP A 121 38.70 32.21 2.70
N LEU A 122 38.03 31.94 1.58
CA LEU A 122 36.72 32.53 1.28
C LEU A 122 35.55 31.57 1.57
N GLY A 123 35.83 30.41 2.17
CA GLY A 123 34.80 29.40 2.45
C GLY A 123 34.17 28.81 1.17
N ALA A 124 33.05 28.10 1.34
CA ALA A 124 32.23 27.59 0.24
C ALA A 124 31.22 28.62 -0.30
N ASP A 125 31.18 29.84 0.26
CA ASP A 125 30.20 30.87 -0.08
C ASP A 125 30.82 32.27 0.09
N SER A 126 30.93 33.03 -1.01
CA SER A 126 31.20 34.46 -0.96
C SER A 126 30.50 35.22 -2.10
N ASP A 127 29.38 35.82 -1.72
CA ASP A 127 28.82 37.10 -2.18
C ASP A 127 29.36 37.71 -3.50
N CYS A 128 28.67 37.40 -4.60
CA CYS A 128 28.77 38.14 -5.86
C CYS A 128 28.19 39.57 -5.74
N SER A 129 28.90 40.47 -5.07
CA SER A 129 28.57 41.89 -5.00
C SER A 129 29.33 42.71 -6.05
N ASN A 130 29.05 42.49 -7.35
CA ASN A 130 29.05 43.51 -8.42
C ASN A 130 28.78 42.91 -9.84
N SER A 131 27.49 42.92 -10.25
CA SER A 131 26.99 42.84 -11.64
C SER A 131 26.90 41.46 -12.33
N PRO A 132 25.92 41.30 -13.23
CA PRO A 132 24.79 40.38 -13.09
C PRO A 132 25.18 38.93 -13.46
N CYS A 133 25.25 38.04 -12.47
CA CYS A 133 25.00 36.64 -12.75
C CYS A 133 23.51 36.55 -13.11
N SER A 134 23.23 36.00 -14.29
CA SER A 134 21.87 35.74 -14.73
C SER A 134 21.16 34.89 -13.68
N ASP A 135 20.06 35.43 -13.14
CA ASP A 135 19.06 34.72 -12.34
C ASP A 135 18.42 33.60 -13.20
N GLU A 136 19.12 32.49 -13.39
CA GLU A 136 18.48 31.22 -13.65
C GLU A 136 18.66 30.42 -12.36
N PRO A 137 17.60 30.22 -11.55
CA PRO A 137 17.69 29.34 -10.39
C PRO A 137 18.19 27.97 -10.87
N CYS A 138 19.03 27.33 -10.06
CA CYS A 138 19.47 25.97 -10.33
C CYS A 138 18.27 25.09 -10.68
N ASN A 139 18.38 24.27 -11.73
CA ASN A 139 17.22 23.51 -12.24
C ASN A 139 16.67 22.48 -11.22
N GLY A 140 17.41 22.21 -10.14
CA GLY A 140 17.01 21.38 -8.99
C GLY A 140 16.70 22.14 -7.70
N ASP A 141 16.76 23.49 -7.70
CA ASP A 141 16.37 24.33 -6.55
C ASP A 141 14.88 24.65 -6.68
N THR A 142 14.06 23.74 -6.17
CA THR A 142 12.59 23.74 -6.32
C THR A 142 11.91 24.73 -5.39
N ASP A 143 12.51 25.04 -4.24
CA ASP A 143 11.96 26.00 -3.28
C ASP A 143 12.55 27.42 -3.42
N LEU A 144 13.48 27.59 -4.37
CA LEU A 144 14.14 28.84 -4.74
C LEU A 144 14.95 29.46 -3.59
N ASN A 145 15.48 28.62 -2.71
CA ASN A 145 16.31 29.03 -1.58
C ASN A 145 17.80 29.21 -1.96
N GLY A 146 18.19 28.83 -3.18
CA GLY A 146 19.54 28.92 -3.73
C GLY A 146 20.42 27.70 -3.45
N ILE A 147 19.90 26.63 -2.84
CA ILE A 147 20.59 25.42 -2.45
C ILE A 147 19.77 24.23 -2.94
N VAL A 148 20.41 23.25 -3.57
CA VAL A 148 19.78 21.96 -3.89
C VAL A 148 20.02 21.01 -2.73
N ASP A 149 18.98 20.70 -1.95
CA ASP A 149 19.05 19.79 -0.81
C ASP A 149 17.94 18.72 -0.81
N ILE A 150 17.85 17.92 0.25
CA ILE A 150 16.85 16.83 0.32
C ILE A 150 15.41 17.36 0.35
N THR A 151 15.19 18.61 0.78
CA THR A 151 13.91 19.30 0.72
C THR A 151 13.46 19.47 -0.73
N ASP A 152 14.38 19.75 -1.66
CA ASP A 152 14.05 19.86 -3.09
C ASP A 152 13.65 18.53 -3.70
N LEU A 153 14.35 17.47 -3.30
CA LEU A 153 14.01 16.11 -3.70
C LEU A 153 12.63 15.70 -3.15
N LEU A 154 12.32 16.09 -1.91
CA LEU A 154 11.01 15.83 -1.31
C LEU A 154 9.90 16.61 -2.02
N ASN A 155 10.13 17.86 -2.45
CA ASN A 155 9.17 18.62 -3.25
C ASN A 155 8.90 17.95 -4.60
N VAL A 156 9.93 17.43 -5.28
CA VAL A 156 9.76 16.67 -6.53
C VAL A 156 8.94 15.40 -6.32
N ILE A 157 9.24 14.63 -5.27
CA ILE A 157 8.51 13.40 -4.96
C ILE A 157 7.06 13.71 -4.54
N GLU A 158 6.82 14.83 -3.84
CA GLU A 158 5.48 15.29 -3.46
C GLU A 158 4.67 15.75 -4.70
N ASP A 159 5.33 16.38 -5.67
CA ASP A 159 4.73 16.82 -6.94
C ASP A 159 4.42 15.66 -7.91
N TRP A 160 5.12 14.52 -7.82
CA TRP A 160 4.85 13.34 -8.66
C TRP A 160 3.45 12.74 -8.46
N GLY A 161 2.81 13.02 -7.32
CA GLY A 161 1.48 12.54 -6.99
C GLY A 161 1.37 11.01 -6.90
N ASP A 162 0.15 10.52 -6.68
CA ASP A 162 -0.12 9.08 -6.68
C ASP A 162 -0.18 8.57 -8.13
N CYS A 163 0.56 7.50 -8.42
CA CYS A 163 0.36 6.74 -9.65
C CYS A 163 -1.06 6.15 -9.71
N GLU A 164 -1.82 6.50 -10.75
CA GLU A 164 -3.04 5.78 -11.09
C GLU A 164 -2.67 4.37 -11.57
N GLN A 165 -2.67 3.44 -10.62
CA GLN A 165 -2.48 2.03 -10.90
C GLN A 165 -3.55 1.54 -11.89
N PRO A 166 -3.19 0.71 -12.88
CA PRO A 166 -4.16 0.17 -13.82
C PRO A 166 -5.26 -0.58 -13.05
N ALA A 167 -6.50 -0.15 -13.23
CA ALA A 167 -7.65 -0.70 -12.55
C ALA A 167 -8.41 -1.64 -13.49
N THR A 168 -8.80 -2.82 -13.01
CA THR A 168 -9.70 -3.69 -13.76
C THR A 168 -11.08 -3.06 -13.85
N ILE A 169 -11.61 -2.96 -15.07
CA ILE A 169 -12.96 -2.46 -15.33
C ILE A 169 -13.92 -3.63 -15.58
N TYR A 170 -15.12 -3.51 -15.02
CA TYR A 170 -16.15 -4.54 -15.10
C TYR A 170 -17.46 -4.01 -15.67
N ALA A 171 -18.11 -4.82 -16.49
CA ALA A 171 -19.54 -4.74 -16.72
C ALA A 171 -20.26 -5.53 -15.63
N ALA A 172 -21.42 -5.07 -15.20
CA ALA A 172 -22.16 -5.69 -14.11
C ALA A 172 -23.57 -6.11 -14.53
N GLU A 173 -24.00 -7.23 -13.98
CA GLU A 173 -25.37 -7.74 -14.11
C GLU A 173 -25.92 -8.03 -12.72
N GLY A 174 -27.13 -7.52 -12.44
CA GLY A 174 -27.81 -7.68 -11.15
C GLY A 174 -29.08 -8.52 -11.29
N TRP A 175 -29.33 -9.40 -10.32
CA TRP A 175 -30.56 -10.19 -10.21
C TRP A 175 -31.06 -10.24 -8.75
N GLY A 176 -32.29 -10.72 -8.57
CA GLY A 176 -32.97 -10.71 -7.26
C GLY A 176 -33.91 -9.52 -7.07
N GLN A 177 -34.02 -9.03 -5.82
CA GLN A 177 -34.96 -7.96 -5.49
C GLN A 177 -34.70 -6.70 -6.33
N ASN A 178 -35.78 -6.12 -6.87
CA ASN A 178 -35.68 -4.98 -7.77
C ASN A 178 -36.81 -3.95 -7.60
N ASP A 179 -37.47 -3.92 -6.44
CA ASP A 179 -38.61 -3.02 -6.18
C ASP A 179 -38.28 -1.54 -6.35
N TYR A 180 -36.99 -1.17 -6.24
CA TYR A 180 -36.49 0.19 -6.36
C TYR A 180 -35.56 0.40 -7.55
N GLY A 181 -35.36 -0.60 -8.41
CA GLY A 181 -34.42 -0.56 -9.52
C GLY A 181 -32.96 -0.88 -9.14
N GLN A 182 -32.72 -1.38 -7.92
CA GLN A 182 -31.38 -1.65 -7.38
C GLN A 182 -30.67 -2.85 -8.01
N SER A 183 -31.34 -3.64 -8.83
CA SER A 183 -30.72 -4.70 -9.64
C SER A 183 -30.64 -4.31 -11.12
N VAL A 184 -31.16 -3.13 -11.49
CA VAL A 184 -31.06 -2.58 -12.86
C VAL A 184 -29.78 -1.77 -12.98
N VAL A 185 -28.69 -2.44 -13.38
CA VAL A 185 -27.42 -1.79 -13.65
C VAL A 185 -27.57 -0.74 -14.77
N PRO A 186 -27.07 0.48 -14.59
CA PRO A 186 -27.10 1.49 -15.64
C PRO A 186 -26.37 1.01 -16.91
N VAL A 187 -27.01 1.17 -18.06
CA VAL A 187 -26.48 0.68 -19.34
C VAL A 187 -25.20 1.42 -19.78
N ASN A 188 -24.33 0.71 -20.49
CA ASN A 188 -23.07 1.22 -21.03
C ASN A 188 -22.19 1.88 -19.97
N GLN A 189 -22.09 1.24 -18.80
CA GLN A 189 -21.21 1.66 -17.71
C GLN A 189 -20.16 0.59 -17.44
N GLU A 190 -18.98 1.06 -17.06
CA GLU A 190 -17.87 0.25 -16.60
C GLU A 190 -17.47 0.73 -15.20
N PHE A 191 -17.21 -0.22 -14.31
CA PHE A 191 -16.94 0.06 -12.91
C PHE A 191 -15.66 -0.64 -12.46
N VAL A 192 -14.89 0.02 -11.60
CA VAL A 192 -13.75 -0.59 -10.90
C VAL A 192 -14.17 -1.20 -9.57
N GLN A 193 -15.31 -0.75 -9.01
CA GLN A 193 -15.90 -1.32 -7.81
C GLN A 193 -17.42 -1.14 -7.83
N ILE A 194 -18.16 -2.15 -7.35
CA ILE A 194 -19.58 -2.02 -7.01
C ILE A 194 -19.76 -2.26 -5.52
N ALA A 195 -20.57 -1.43 -4.88
CA ALA A 195 -21.03 -1.61 -3.51
C ALA A 195 -22.56 -1.70 -3.48
N ILE A 196 -23.10 -2.71 -2.80
CA ILE A 196 -24.53 -3.04 -2.83
C ILE A 196 -25.10 -2.84 -1.43
N GLY A 197 -26.06 -1.92 -1.31
CA GLY A 197 -26.81 -1.68 -0.09
C GLY A 197 -28.08 -2.52 -0.02
N LYS A 198 -29.04 -2.12 0.83
CA LYS A 198 -30.34 -2.80 0.90
C LYS A 198 -31.25 -2.43 -0.28
N GLU A 199 -31.31 -1.15 -0.59
CA GLU A 199 -32.25 -0.60 -1.59
C GLU A 199 -31.52 0.16 -2.68
N HIS A 200 -30.21 0.40 -2.56
CA HIS A 200 -29.41 1.15 -3.52
C HIS A 200 -28.12 0.41 -3.87
N SER A 201 -27.46 0.85 -4.93
CA SER A 201 -26.16 0.37 -5.34
C SER A 201 -25.30 1.53 -5.81
N LEU A 202 -24.00 1.41 -5.60
CA LEU A 202 -23.00 2.39 -6.00
C LEU A 202 -22.03 1.71 -6.96
N GLY A 203 -21.72 2.38 -8.07
CA GLY A 203 -20.69 1.97 -9.01
C GLY A 203 -19.61 3.05 -9.06
N LEU A 204 -18.41 2.70 -8.63
CA LEU A 204 -17.22 3.52 -8.73
C LEU A 204 -16.58 3.32 -10.10
N ARG A 205 -16.29 4.41 -10.79
CA ARG A 205 -15.57 4.43 -12.08
C ARG A 205 -14.09 4.72 -11.85
N ALA A 206 -13.28 4.43 -12.87
CA ALA A 206 -11.84 4.64 -12.83
C ALA A 206 -11.44 6.10 -12.60
N ASP A 207 -12.22 7.06 -13.11
CA ASP A 207 -12.02 8.50 -12.88
C ASP A 207 -12.41 8.98 -11.47
N GLY A 208 -12.69 8.06 -10.56
CA GLY A 208 -13.11 8.33 -9.18
C GLY A 208 -14.55 8.80 -9.04
N THR A 209 -15.31 8.98 -10.14
CA THR A 209 -16.73 9.35 -10.06
C THR A 209 -17.60 8.16 -9.67
N VAL A 210 -18.67 8.43 -8.92
CA VAL A 210 -19.59 7.40 -8.46
C VAL A 210 -20.99 7.65 -9.04
N ILE A 211 -21.59 6.59 -9.59
CA ILE A 211 -23.01 6.57 -9.94
C ILE A 211 -23.76 5.75 -8.90
N ALA A 212 -24.91 6.25 -8.48
CA ALA A 212 -25.86 5.50 -7.67
C ALA A 212 -27.12 5.16 -8.48
N TRP A 213 -27.70 3.99 -8.19
CA TRP A 213 -29.01 3.59 -8.69
C TRP A 213 -29.78 2.82 -7.62
N GLY A 214 -31.09 2.65 -7.82
CA GLY A 214 -31.99 2.08 -6.83
C GLY A 214 -32.76 3.13 -6.03
N GLY A 215 -33.20 2.73 -4.84
CA GLY A 215 -33.97 3.54 -3.90
C GLY A 215 -33.15 4.66 -3.29
N ASN A 216 -33.76 5.85 -3.19
CA ASN A 216 -33.11 7.04 -2.67
C ASN A 216 -33.95 7.78 -1.62
N VAL A 217 -34.80 7.06 -0.89
CA VAL A 217 -35.71 7.67 0.10
C VAL A 217 -34.95 8.39 1.20
N TYR A 218 -33.78 7.89 1.58
CA TYR A 218 -32.94 8.44 2.63
C TYR A 218 -31.75 9.26 2.12
N GLY A 219 -31.66 9.51 0.81
CA GLY A 219 -30.54 10.22 0.21
C GLY A 219 -29.27 9.39 0.05
N ALA A 220 -29.33 8.06 0.17
CA ALA A 220 -28.16 7.18 0.03
C ALA A 220 -27.59 7.13 -1.41
N GLY A 221 -28.41 7.51 -2.40
CA GLY A 221 -28.01 7.71 -3.80
C GLY A 221 -27.67 9.16 -4.16
N ASP A 222 -27.76 10.10 -3.22
CA ASP A 222 -27.35 11.50 -3.43
C ASP A 222 -25.82 11.63 -3.29
N VAL A 223 -25.10 11.08 -4.27
CA VAL A 223 -23.64 11.05 -4.29
C VAL A 223 -23.08 12.48 -4.18
N PRO A 224 -22.25 12.80 -3.17
CA PRO A 224 -21.59 14.09 -3.06
C PRO A 224 -20.71 14.38 -4.28
N ALA A 225 -20.61 15.66 -4.67
CA ALA A 225 -19.73 16.10 -5.74
C ALA A 225 -18.25 16.01 -5.30
N ALA A 226 -17.67 14.83 -5.40
CA ALA A 226 -16.30 14.48 -5.05
C ALA A 226 -15.84 13.24 -5.83
N THR A 227 -14.54 13.00 -5.86
CA THR A 227 -13.94 11.77 -6.36
C THR A 227 -13.60 10.84 -5.18
N PHE A 228 -13.59 9.54 -5.45
CA PHE A 228 -13.38 8.50 -4.45
C PHE A 228 -12.45 7.41 -5.00
N THR A 229 -11.71 6.75 -4.12
CA THR A 229 -10.88 5.57 -4.42
C THR A 229 -11.57 4.28 -3.99
N LYS A 230 -12.48 4.35 -3.01
CA LYS A 230 -13.28 3.20 -2.54
C LYS A 230 -14.68 3.64 -2.17
N VAL A 231 -15.64 2.75 -2.36
CA VAL A 231 -17.03 2.93 -1.92
C VAL A 231 -17.49 1.77 -1.06
N SER A 232 -18.42 2.02 -0.15
CA SER A 232 -19.13 0.97 0.59
C SER A 232 -20.58 1.38 0.80
N ALA A 233 -21.51 0.43 0.69
CA ALA A 233 -22.94 0.68 0.84
C ALA A 233 -23.47 -0.14 2.01
N GLY A 234 -24.12 0.54 2.96
CA GLY A 234 -24.80 -0.09 4.09
C GLY A 234 -26.26 -0.34 3.79
N GLY A 235 -27.06 -0.53 4.84
CA GLY A 235 -28.51 -0.73 4.68
C GLY A 235 -29.17 0.46 3.97
N TYR A 236 -28.90 1.68 4.43
CA TYR A 236 -29.55 2.91 3.95
C TYR A 236 -28.61 4.11 3.88
N HIS A 237 -27.31 3.85 3.95
CA HIS A 237 -26.27 4.86 3.89
C HIS A 237 -25.13 4.39 2.99
N SER A 238 -24.28 5.34 2.63
CA SER A 238 -23.18 5.16 1.71
C SER A 238 -21.95 5.81 2.29
N LEU A 239 -20.80 5.19 2.04
CA LEU A 239 -19.48 5.66 2.41
C LEU A 239 -18.62 5.79 1.14
N GLY A 240 -17.84 6.84 1.05
CA GLY A 240 -16.85 7.05 0.00
C GLY A 240 -15.54 7.50 0.63
N LEU A 241 -14.45 6.80 0.30
CA LEU A 241 -13.09 7.11 0.73
C LEU A 241 -12.37 7.84 -0.38
N ARG A 242 -11.65 8.91 -0.05
CA ARG A 242 -10.84 9.70 -0.99
C ARG A 242 -9.38 9.27 -0.96
N SER A 243 -8.59 9.73 -1.93
CA SER A 243 -7.15 9.47 -2.01
C SER A 243 -6.38 10.03 -0.80
N ASP A 244 -6.78 11.20 -0.29
CA ASP A 244 -6.24 11.81 0.94
C ASP A 244 -6.60 11.06 2.24
N GLY A 245 -7.33 9.94 2.13
CA GLY A 245 -7.80 9.12 3.24
C GLY A 245 -9.01 9.69 3.99
N THR A 246 -9.54 10.85 3.59
CA THR A 246 -10.77 11.39 4.17
C THR A 246 -11.99 10.63 3.66
N THR A 247 -13.01 10.50 4.52
CA THR A 247 -14.24 9.77 4.20
C THR A 247 -15.44 10.70 4.20
N LEU A 248 -16.28 10.58 3.17
CA LEU A 248 -17.63 11.12 3.18
C LEU A 248 -18.64 10.02 3.45
N ALA A 249 -19.66 10.34 4.22
CA ALA A 249 -20.81 9.48 4.44
C ALA A 249 -22.11 10.24 4.16
N TRP A 250 -23.06 9.58 3.50
CA TRP A 250 -24.34 10.18 3.12
C TRP A 250 -25.47 9.15 3.18
N GLY A 251 -26.71 9.62 3.25
CA GLY A 251 -27.89 8.79 3.43
C GLY A 251 -28.48 8.84 4.84
N GLN A 252 -29.12 7.75 5.27
CA GLN A 252 -29.77 7.66 6.58
C GLN A 252 -28.78 7.80 7.73
N ASN A 253 -29.10 8.66 8.71
CA ASN A 253 -28.21 8.94 9.85
C ASN A 253 -28.89 8.84 11.24
N TYR A 254 -29.89 7.97 11.42
CA TYR A 254 -30.62 7.87 12.69
C TYR A 254 -29.77 7.43 13.89
N TYR A 255 -28.64 6.75 13.64
CA TYR A 255 -27.74 6.25 14.68
C TYR A 255 -26.36 6.89 14.62
N GLY A 256 -26.17 7.92 13.80
CA GLY A 256 -24.85 8.53 13.58
C GLY A 256 -23.97 7.74 12.61
N GLN A 257 -24.51 6.84 11.78
CA GLN A 257 -23.72 6.05 10.81
C GLN A 257 -23.06 6.88 9.71
N CYS A 258 -23.52 8.11 9.50
CA CYS A 258 -22.91 9.10 8.62
C CYS A 258 -22.05 10.14 9.37
N ASP A 259 -21.98 10.06 10.71
CA ASP A 259 -21.16 10.96 11.53
C ASP A 259 -19.71 10.44 11.56
N VAL A 260 -19.01 10.59 10.43
CA VAL A 260 -17.59 10.20 10.31
C VAL A 260 -16.77 10.91 11.41
N PRO A 261 -15.97 10.18 12.19
CA PRO A 261 -15.17 10.81 13.25
C PRO A 261 -14.18 11.84 12.67
N ALA A 262 -14.13 13.03 13.28
CA ALA A 262 -13.39 14.16 12.75
C ALA A 262 -11.87 13.97 12.88
N GLY A 263 -11.12 14.36 11.84
CA GLY A 263 -9.66 14.30 11.83
C GLY A 263 -9.08 12.91 11.58
N GLU A 264 -9.91 11.94 11.20
CA GLU A 264 -9.47 10.59 10.85
C GLU A 264 -9.09 10.46 9.38
N SER A 265 -8.08 9.62 9.12
CA SER A 265 -7.69 9.18 7.79
C SER A 265 -7.70 7.65 7.74
N PHE A 266 -8.29 7.09 6.69
CA PHE A 266 -8.52 5.66 6.55
C PHE A 266 -7.94 5.09 5.26
N VAL A 267 -7.55 3.82 5.31
CA VAL A 267 -7.15 3.02 4.15
C VAL A 267 -8.26 2.06 3.71
N GLN A 268 -9.26 1.81 4.57
CA GLN A 268 -10.44 1.02 4.24
C GLN A 268 -11.67 1.58 4.96
N ILE A 269 -12.81 1.53 4.28
CA ILE A 269 -14.13 1.78 4.84
C ILE A 269 -15.03 0.57 4.58
N VAL A 270 -15.84 0.20 5.57
CA VAL A 270 -16.89 -0.81 5.41
C VAL A 270 -18.16 -0.35 6.09
N ALA A 271 -19.30 -0.66 5.48
CA ALA A 271 -20.62 -0.33 5.96
C ALA A 271 -21.40 -1.60 6.28
N GLY A 272 -21.89 -1.72 7.51
CA GLY A 272 -22.89 -2.72 7.88
C GLY A 272 -24.31 -2.19 7.66
N HIS A 273 -25.31 -2.79 8.31
CA HIS A 273 -26.70 -2.37 8.11
C HIS A 273 -26.96 -0.92 8.57
N ALA A 274 -26.38 -0.51 9.69
CA ALA A 274 -26.54 0.82 10.27
C ALA A 274 -25.34 1.29 11.09
N HIS A 275 -24.16 0.71 10.83
CA HIS A 275 -22.88 1.08 11.40
C HIS A 275 -21.82 1.12 10.30
N SER A 276 -20.69 1.73 10.63
CA SER A 276 -19.58 1.95 9.73
C SER A 276 -18.27 1.71 10.48
N ILE A 277 -17.29 1.10 9.83
CA ILE A 277 -15.94 0.92 10.37
C ILE A 277 -14.93 1.55 9.41
N GLY A 278 -13.97 2.29 9.96
CA GLY A 278 -12.80 2.80 9.25
C GLY A 278 -11.54 2.14 9.78
N LEU A 279 -10.70 1.62 8.87
CA LEU A 279 -9.39 1.05 9.15
C LEU A 279 -8.32 2.08 8.81
N ARG A 280 -7.38 2.32 9.73
CA ARG A 280 -6.25 3.23 9.54
C ARG A 280 -5.04 2.50 8.98
N ALA A 281 -4.08 3.25 8.44
CA ALA A 281 -2.84 2.72 7.90
C ALA A 281 -1.97 1.98 8.94
N ASP A 282 -2.07 2.36 10.22
CA ASP A 282 -1.39 1.70 11.34
C ASP A 282 -2.08 0.38 11.78
N GLY A 283 -3.15 -0.02 11.10
CA GLY A 283 -3.94 -1.22 11.37
C GLY A 283 -4.98 -1.06 12.48
N THR A 284 -5.04 0.07 13.19
CA THR A 284 -6.12 0.33 14.16
C THR A 284 -7.42 0.66 13.43
N ALA A 285 -8.57 0.38 14.05
CA ALA A 285 -9.86 0.68 13.48
C ALA A 285 -10.79 1.42 14.45
N ILE A 286 -11.75 2.15 13.91
CA ILE A 286 -12.78 2.85 14.67
C ILE A 286 -14.15 2.57 14.06
N GLY A 287 -15.13 2.29 14.92
CA GLY A 287 -16.53 2.10 14.53
C GLY A 287 -17.40 3.27 14.95
N TRP A 288 -18.39 3.60 14.13
CA TRP A 288 -19.42 4.60 14.41
C TRP A 288 -20.79 4.18 13.88
N GLY A 289 -21.86 4.78 14.41
CA GLY A 289 -23.25 4.41 14.09
C GLY A 289 -23.92 3.56 15.17
N LEU A 290 -24.87 2.71 14.76
CA LEU A 290 -25.60 1.82 15.66
C LEU A 290 -24.62 0.92 16.43
N ASN A 291 -24.75 0.83 17.76
CA ASN A 291 -23.87 0.00 18.59
C ASN A 291 -24.60 -0.88 19.63
N ASN A 292 -25.88 -1.22 19.40
CA ASN A 292 -26.68 -1.97 20.39
C ASN A 292 -26.16 -3.38 20.69
N TYR A 293 -25.31 -3.94 19.84
CA TYR A 293 -24.70 -5.27 20.02
C TYR A 293 -23.17 -5.22 20.07
N GLY A 294 -22.57 -4.03 20.25
CA GLY A 294 -21.12 -3.87 20.27
C GLY A 294 -20.45 -3.91 18.90
N GLN A 295 -21.20 -3.77 17.79
CA GLN A 295 -20.61 -3.79 16.44
C GLN A 295 -19.66 -2.64 16.14
N CYS A 296 -19.72 -1.52 16.87
CA CYS A 296 -18.74 -0.44 16.79
C CYS A 296 -17.60 -0.61 17.81
N ASP A 297 -17.71 -1.56 18.75
CA ASP A 297 -16.71 -1.81 19.79
C ASP A 297 -15.57 -2.65 19.23
N VAL A 298 -14.71 -2.02 18.43
CA VAL A 298 -13.49 -2.63 17.89
C VAL A 298 -12.65 -3.18 19.06
N PRO A 299 -12.24 -4.46 19.02
CA PRO A 299 -11.50 -5.06 20.12
C PRO A 299 -10.20 -4.31 20.45
N ALA A 300 -10.00 -3.99 21.73
CA ALA A 300 -8.90 -3.15 22.17
C ALA A 300 -7.54 -3.83 22.00
N GLY A 301 -6.56 -3.08 21.47
CA GLY A 301 -5.19 -3.57 21.25
C GLY A 301 -5.01 -4.43 20.00
N GLU A 302 -6.05 -4.62 19.21
CA GLU A 302 -5.97 -5.35 17.94
C GLU A 302 -5.56 -4.43 16.78
N THR A 303 -4.85 -5.02 15.82
CA THR A 303 -4.51 -4.38 14.53
C THR A 303 -4.91 -5.30 13.39
N PHE A 304 -5.39 -4.72 12.29
CA PHE A 304 -5.96 -5.43 11.16
C PHE A 304 -5.35 -4.98 9.85
N VAL A 305 -5.27 -5.89 8.88
CA VAL A 305 -4.97 -5.57 7.47
C VAL A 305 -6.23 -5.46 6.64
N LYS A 306 -7.35 -6.02 7.13
CA LYS A 306 -8.65 -5.97 6.45
C LYS A 306 -9.79 -6.16 7.45
N ILE A 307 -10.90 -5.48 7.19
CA ILE A 307 -12.15 -5.66 7.91
C ILE A 307 -13.25 -6.01 6.90
N VAL A 308 -14.13 -6.92 7.30
CA VAL A 308 -15.37 -7.27 6.59
C VAL A 308 -16.54 -6.93 7.52
N ALA A 309 -17.51 -6.18 7.03
CA ALA A 309 -18.72 -5.85 7.79
C ALA A 309 -19.88 -6.72 7.32
N GLY A 310 -20.54 -7.38 8.26
CA GLY A 310 -21.87 -7.95 8.06
C GLY A 310 -22.95 -6.96 8.47
N GLY A 311 -24.19 -7.46 8.58
CA GLY A 311 -25.33 -6.65 8.98
C GLY A 311 -25.17 -6.00 10.36
N TYR A 312 -24.74 -6.79 11.34
CA TYR A 312 -24.63 -6.38 12.75
C TYR A 312 -23.36 -6.90 13.44
N HIS A 313 -22.40 -7.41 12.69
CA HIS A 313 -21.13 -7.93 13.18
C HIS A 313 -20.02 -7.61 12.18
N ASN A 314 -18.77 -7.82 12.58
CA ASN A 314 -17.61 -7.60 11.73
C ASN A 314 -16.61 -8.75 11.91
N ILE A 315 -15.77 -8.95 10.91
CA ILE A 315 -14.63 -9.87 10.94
C ILE A 315 -13.38 -9.05 10.60
N GLY A 316 -12.42 -9.03 11.51
CA GLY A 316 -11.10 -8.42 11.34
C GLY A 316 -10.06 -9.49 11.05
N ILE A 317 -9.21 -9.20 10.08
CA ILE A 317 -8.12 -10.07 9.63
C ILE A 317 -6.80 -9.39 10.00
N ARG A 318 -5.92 -10.10 10.71
CA ARG A 318 -4.61 -9.61 11.14
C ARG A 318 -3.54 -9.91 10.10
N ALA A 319 -2.38 -9.27 10.24
CA ALA A 319 -1.25 -9.47 9.33
C ALA A 319 -0.71 -10.91 9.33
N ASP A 320 -0.86 -11.64 10.43
CA ASP A 320 -0.49 -13.05 10.56
C ASP A 320 -1.55 -14.02 10.00
N GLY A 321 -2.63 -13.50 9.42
CA GLY A 321 -3.76 -14.27 8.89
C GLY A 321 -4.77 -14.73 9.95
N SER A 322 -4.50 -14.53 11.24
CA SER A 322 -5.48 -14.81 12.28
C SER A 322 -6.64 -13.82 12.25
N THR A 323 -7.79 -14.25 12.78
CA THR A 323 -9.03 -13.48 12.67
C THR A 323 -9.73 -13.30 14.01
N VAL A 324 -10.53 -12.26 14.10
CA VAL A 324 -11.44 -12.01 15.23
C VAL A 324 -12.75 -11.46 14.70
N ALA A 325 -13.86 -11.87 15.30
CA ALA A 325 -15.17 -11.32 14.99
C ALA A 325 -15.80 -10.68 16.22
N TRP A 326 -16.54 -9.58 16.01
CA TRP A 326 -17.20 -8.83 17.09
C TRP A 326 -18.53 -8.23 16.61
N GLY A 327 -19.38 -7.84 17.56
CA GLY A 327 -20.75 -7.37 17.32
C GLY A 327 -21.80 -8.40 17.73
N ASP A 328 -22.97 -8.38 17.05
CA ASP A 328 -24.06 -9.32 17.33
C ASP A 328 -23.57 -10.77 17.17
N ASN A 329 -23.82 -11.59 18.20
CA ASN A 329 -23.50 -13.01 18.18
C ASN A 329 -24.69 -13.89 18.58
N LEU A 330 -25.92 -13.36 18.51
CA LEU A 330 -27.14 -14.10 18.87
C LEU A 330 -27.38 -15.34 18.01
N SER A 331 -26.78 -15.43 16.82
CA SER A 331 -26.84 -16.56 15.91
C SER A 331 -25.50 -17.29 15.78
N GLN A 332 -24.52 -17.01 16.64
CA GLN A 332 -23.16 -17.58 16.57
C GLN A 332 -22.34 -17.11 15.36
N GLN A 333 -22.72 -16.01 14.72
CA GLN A 333 -22.05 -15.50 13.52
C GLN A 333 -20.62 -14.97 13.76
N CYS A 334 -20.27 -14.67 15.00
CA CYS A 334 -18.90 -14.32 15.40
C CYS A 334 -18.06 -15.54 15.82
N ASN A 335 -18.63 -16.75 15.85
CA ASN A 335 -17.90 -17.97 16.20
C ASN A 335 -17.17 -18.52 14.97
N ILE A 336 -16.05 -17.90 14.62
CA ILE A 336 -15.21 -18.33 13.48
C ILE A 336 -14.76 -19.79 13.70
N PRO A 337 -14.89 -20.69 12.69
CA PRO A 337 -14.45 -22.07 12.81
C PRO A 337 -12.97 -22.20 13.22
N GLU A 338 -12.70 -23.00 14.25
CA GLU A 338 -11.35 -23.21 14.76
C GLU A 338 -10.54 -24.18 13.88
N GLY A 339 -9.22 -23.95 13.81
CA GLY A 339 -8.28 -24.84 13.10
C GLY A 339 -8.20 -24.62 11.60
N GLU A 340 -8.96 -23.67 11.06
CA GLU A 340 -9.03 -23.37 9.64
C GLU A 340 -8.21 -22.13 9.26
N SER A 341 -7.70 -22.09 8.02
CA SER A 341 -6.94 -20.97 7.47
C SER A 341 -7.66 -20.40 6.25
N PHE A 342 -8.48 -19.38 6.51
CA PHE A 342 -9.30 -18.74 5.49
C PHE A 342 -8.50 -17.73 4.66
N VAL A 343 -8.73 -17.72 3.35
CA VAL A 343 -8.16 -16.76 2.39
C VAL A 343 -9.13 -15.64 2.02
N GLN A 344 -10.43 -15.85 2.26
CA GLN A 344 -11.46 -14.85 2.04
C GLN A 344 -12.55 -14.99 3.10
N PHE A 345 -13.16 -13.87 3.46
CA PHE A 345 -14.42 -13.83 4.20
C PHE A 345 -15.41 -12.92 3.47
N ASP A 346 -16.68 -13.25 3.65
CA ASP A 346 -17.78 -12.30 3.46
C ASP A 346 -18.81 -12.48 4.58
N ALA A 347 -19.65 -11.47 4.81
CA ALA A 347 -20.59 -11.46 5.93
C ALA A 347 -21.98 -10.99 5.53
N GLY A 348 -22.97 -11.85 5.78
CA GLY A 348 -24.38 -11.55 5.59
C GLY A 348 -24.98 -10.75 6.77
N LEU A 349 -26.31 -10.74 6.86
CA LEU A 349 -27.00 -9.98 7.92
C LEU A 349 -26.72 -10.53 9.33
N ARG A 350 -26.73 -11.87 9.45
CA ARG A 350 -26.49 -12.65 10.68
C ARG A 350 -25.77 -13.97 10.40
N SER A 351 -25.08 -14.06 9.26
CA SER A 351 -24.29 -15.20 8.82
C SER A 351 -22.92 -14.72 8.37
N SER A 352 -21.97 -15.63 8.35
CA SER A 352 -20.61 -15.40 7.89
C SER A 352 -20.23 -16.56 6.97
N ILE A 353 -19.45 -16.28 5.94
CA ILE A 353 -18.88 -17.28 5.06
C ILE A 353 -17.38 -17.05 4.93
N GLY A 354 -16.62 -18.13 4.94
CA GLY A 354 -15.17 -18.13 4.74
C GLY A 354 -14.80 -19.10 3.63
N LEU A 355 -13.76 -18.75 2.87
CA LEU A 355 -13.18 -19.59 1.82
C LEU A 355 -11.79 -20.04 2.24
N LEU A 356 -11.50 -21.32 2.08
CA LEU A 356 -10.17 -21.91 2.29
C LEU A 356 -9.37 -21.93 0.99
N ALA A 357 -8.04 -22.04 1.11
CA ALA A 357 -7.13 -22.04 -0.04
C ALA A 357 -7.35 -23.21 -1.01
N ASP A 358 -7.99 -24.30 -0.56
CA ASP A 358 -8.34 -25.44 -1.40
C ASP A 358 -9.70 -25.29 -2.12
N GLY A 359 -10.36 -24.15 -1.93
CA GLY A 359 -11.67 -23.83 -2.51
C GLY A 359 -12.87 -24.29 -1.67
N THR A 360 -12.65 -24.92 -0.52
CA THR A 360 -13.73 -25.28 0.40
C THR A 360 -14.32 -24.04 1.05
N ALA A 361 -15.63 -23.87 0.99
CA ALA A 361 -16.34 -22.82 1.71
C ALA A 361 -16.97 -23.35 3.01
N LEU A 362 -16.88 -22.57 4.08
CA LEU A 362 -17.57 -22.83 5.34
C LEU A 362 -18.47 -21.64 5.65
N ALA A 363 -19.73 -21.91 5.98
CA ALA A 363 -20.68 -20.87 6.38
C ALA A 363 -21.24 -21.18 7.77
N TRP A 364 -21.38 -20.15 8.61
CA TRP A 364 -21.87 -20.26 9.99
C TRP A 364 -22.71 -19.05 10.38
N GLY A 365 -23.44 -19.18 11.49
CA GLY A 365 -24.37 -18.17 11.94
C GLY A 365 -25.84 -18.58 11.75
N SER A 366 -26.70 -17.62 11.44
CA SER A 366 -28.11 -17.85 11.17
C SER A 366 -28.31 -18.68 9.90
N ASN A 367 -29.07 -19.77 10.02
CA ASN A 367 -29.37 -20.67 8.90
C ASN A 367 -30.89 -20.87 8.70
N THR A 368 -31.70 -19.83 8.90
CA THR A 368 -33.17 -19.94 8.85
C THR A 368 -33.71 -20.20 7.46
N SER A 369 -32.92 -19.93 6.42
CA SER A 369 -33.28 -20.07 5.00
C SER A 369 -32.35 -21.01 4.24
N GLY A 370 -31.44 -21.70 4.94
CA GLY A 370 -30.42 -22.55 4.32
C GLY A 370 -29.17 -21.81 3.84
N GLN A 371 -28.98 -20.53 4.20
CA GLN A 371 -27.82 -19.74 3.75
C GLN A 371 -26.46 -20.27 4.23
N CYS A 372 -26.43 -21.06 5.31
CA CYS A 372 -25.21 -21.72 5.76
C CYS A 372 -25.05 -23.15 5.20
N ASP A 373 -26.02 -23.65 4.42
CA ASP A 373 -25.99 -24.99 3.84
C ASP A 373 -25.15 -25.00 2.55
N VAL A 374 -23.83 -24.85 2.70
CA VAL A 374 -22.88 -24.88 1.57
C VAL A 374 -23.07 -26.17 0.76
N PRO A 375 -23.30 -26.09 -0.56
CA PRO A 375 -23.53 -27.27 -1.39
C PRO A 375 -22.37 -28.27 -1.36
N VAL A 376 -22.68 -29.54 -1.14
CA VAL A 376 -21.68 -30.61 -0.94
C VAL A 376 -20.92 -30.90 -2.23
N GLY A 377 -19.58 -30.92 -2.14
CA GLY A 377 -18.69 -31.29 -3.25
C GLY A 377 -18.37 -30.15 -4.21
N GLU A 378 -18.83 -28.93 -3.92
CA GLU A 378 -18.47 -27.73 -4.65
C GLU A 378 -17.12 -27.17 -4.17
N THR A 379 -16.39 -26.53 -5.08
CA THR A 379 -15.17 -25.76 -4.78
C THR A 379 -15.28 -24.40 -5.45
N PHE A 380 -14.86 -23.36 -4.73
CA PHE A 380 -15.03 -21.97 -5.15
C PHE A 380 -13.70 -21.23 -5.20
N VAL A 381 -13.63 -20.20 -6.04
CA VAL A 381 -12.54 -19.21 -6.07
C VAL A 381 -12.94 -17.90 -5.37
N GLN A 382 -14.24 -17.69 -5.17
CA GLN A 382 -14.77 -16.57 -4.41
C GLN A 382 -16.07 -16.98 -3.71
N VAL A 383 -16.32 -16.41 -2.53
CA VAL A 383 -17.59 -16.47 -1.82
C VAL A 383 -18.19 -15.08 -1.62
N ALA A 384 -19.52 -15.01 -1.58
CA ALA A 384 -20.28 -13.81 -1.21
C ALA A 384 -21.49 -14.15 -0.33
N ALA A 385 -21.86 -13.26 0.58
CA ALA A 385 -22.96 -13.46 1.53
C ALA A 385 -23.93 -12.28 1.55
N GLY A 386 -25.19 -12.55 1.18
CA GLY A 386 -26.28 -11.61 1.35
C GLY A 386 -26.98 -11.77 2.69
N ALA A 387 -28.17 -11.17 2.85
CA ALA A 387 -28.83 -11.18 4.16
C ALA A 387 -29.26 -12.58 4.60
N LEU A 388 -29.82 -13.36 3.67
CA LEU A 388 -30.38 -14.70 3.89
C LEU A 388 -30.01 -15.67 2.75
N HIS A 389 -29.03 -15.32 1.92
CA HIS A 389 -28.53 -16.16 0.83
C HIS A 389 -27.00 -16.06 0.76
N SER A 390 -26.37 -17.01 0.10
CA SER A 390 -24.93 -17.04 -0.15
C SER A 390 -24.65 -17.49 -1.57
N MET A 391 -23.48 -17.12 -2.07
CA MET A 391 -23.02 -17.45 -3.41
C MET A 391 -21.57 -17.90 -3.38
N GLY A 392 -21.23 -18.78 -4.31
CA GLY A 392 -19.88 -19.22 -4.58
C GLY A 392 -19.61 -19.16 -6.08
N LEU A 393 -18.48 -18.56 -6.45
CA LEU A 393 -17.99 -18.48 -7.82
C LEU A 393 -17.03 -19.64 -8.06
N ARG A 394 -17.24 -20.42 -9.13
CA ARG A 394 -16.34 -21.49 -9.55
C ARG A 394 -15.22 -20.95 -10.43
N ALA A 395 -14.14 -21.72 -10.56
CA ALA A 395 -12.99 -21.37 -11.41
C ALA A 395 -13.33 -21.28 -12.91
N ASP A 396 -14.45 -21.86 -13.35
CA ASP A 396 -14.94 -21.77 -14.72
C ASP A 396 -15.86 -20.55 -14.95
N GLY A 397 -16.02 -19.69 -13.94
CA GLY A 397 -16.86 -18.50 -13.97
C GLY A 397 -18.33 -18.75 -13.65
N THR A 398 -18.77 -20.00 -13.49
CA THR A 398 -20.16 -20.30 -13.13
C THR A 398 -20.42 -20.03 -11.64
N VAL A 399 -21.66 -19.66 -11.31
CA VAL A 399 -22.04 -19.30 -9.93
C VAL A 399 -23.03 -20.32 -9.36
N VAL A 400 -22.83 -20.67 -8.09
CA VAL A 400 -23.80 -21.43 -7.30
C VAL A 400 -24.34 -20.51 -6.21
N ALA A 401 -25.66 -20.33 -6.18
CA ALA A 401 -26.34 -19.55 -5.15
C ALA A 401 -27.28 -20.45 -4.33
N TRP A 402 -27.33 -20.24 -3.02
CA TRP A 402 -28.16 -21.02 -2.10
C TRP A 402 -28.69 -20.16 -0.95
N GLY A 403 -29.75 -20.64 -0.29
CA GLY A 403 -30.45 -19.93 0.79
C GLY A 403 -31.83 -19.41 0.37
N ASP A 404 -32.25 -18.29 0.93
CA ASP A 404 -33.52 -17.63 0.58
C ASP A 404 -33.53 -17.24 -0.90
N ASN A 405 -34.63 -17.55 -1.59
CA ASN A 405 -34.86 -17.19 -2.99
C ASN A 405 -36.22 -16.49 -3.20
N THR A 406 -36.73 -15.82 -2.17
CA THR A 406 -38.05 -15.15 -2.23
C THR A 406 -38.16 -14.10 -3.35
N TRP A 407 -37.03 -13.51 -3.75
CA TRP A 407 -36.94 -12.45 -4.76
C TRP A 407 -36.18 -12.88 -6.02
N GLY A 408 -35.84 -14.15 -6.16
CA GLY A 408 -35.00 -14.64 -7.25
C GLY A 408 -33.50 -14.32 -7.08
N GLN A 409 -33.04 -14.00 -5.86
CA GLN A 409 -31.62 -13.71 -5.60
C GLN A 409 -30.68 -14.92 -5.80
N CYS A 410 -31.22 -16.14 -5.79
CA CYS A 410 -30.50 -17.35 -6.15
C CYS A 410 -30.73 -17.77 -7.61
N ASP A 411 -31.56 -17.05 -8.37
CA ASP A 411 -31.83 -17.33 -9.79
C ASP A 411 -30.71 -16.72 -10.65
N VAL A 412 -29.53 -17.34 -10.61
CA VAL A 412 -28.36 -16.96 -11.42
C VAL A 412 -28.75 -16.93 -12.91
N PRO A 413 -28.42 -15.87 -13.66
CA PRO A 413 -28.73 -15.78 -15.09
C PRO A 413 -28.22 -17.01 -15.88
N GLU A 414 -29.07 -17.52 -16.78
CA GLU A 414 -28.76 -18.71 -17.57
C GLU A 414 -27.55 -18.48 -18.48
N ASP A 415 -26.63 -19.45 -18.53
CA ASP A 415 -25.39 -19.44 -19.30
C ASP A 415 -24.41 -18.28 -18.98
N ALA A 416 -24.64 -17.53 -17.89
CA ALA A 416 -23.74 -16.46 -17.49
C ALA A 416 -22.48 -16.99 -16.79
N VAL A 417 -21.35 -16.34 -17.10
CA VAL A 417 -20.07 -16.54 -16.43
C VAL A 417 -19.56 -15.20 -15.94
N PHE A 418 -18.96 -15.18 -14.76
CA PHE A 418 -18.51 -13.97 -14.09
C PHE A 418 -17.08 -14.13 -13.58
N ASP A 419 -16.38 -13.01 -13.42
CA ASP A 419 -15.05 -12.93 -12.81
C ASP A 419 -15.13 -12.59 -11.32
N VAL A 420 -16.20 -11.88 -10.92
CA VAL A 420 -16.45 -11.49 -9.53
C VAL A 420 -17.93 -11.62 -9.21
N ILE A 421 -18.24 -12.08 -8.00
CA ILE A 421 -19.59 -12.09 -7.43
C ILE A 421 -19.68 -11.15 -6.22
N LEU A 422 -20.84 -10.53 -6.05
CA LEU A 422 -21.17 -9.65 -4.92
C LEU A 422 -22.60 -9.92 -4.47
N ALA A 423 -22.84 -9.89 -3.16
CA ALA A 423 -24.17 -10.08 -2.59
C ALA A 423 -24.63 -8.83 -1.84
N GLY A 424 -25.83 -8.36 -2.15
CA GLY A 424 -26.56 -7.37 -1.36
C GLY A 424 -27.50 -8.03 -0.36
N VAL A 425 -28.43 -7.25 0.21
CA VAL A 425 -29.37 -7.79 1.21
C VAL A 425 -30.27 -8.87 0.59
N HIS A 426 -30.90 -8.58 -0.54
CA HIS A 426 -31.85 -9.47 -1.23
C HIS A 426 -31.63 -9.53 -2.74
N ASN A 427 -30.46 -9.09 -3.19
CA ASN A 427 -30.07 -9.03 -4.59
C ASN A 427 -28.60 -9.45 -4.71
N SER A 428 -28.21 -9.78 -5.93
CA SER A 428 -26.95 -10.43 -6.24
C SER A 428 -26.42 -9.87 -7.53
N TYR A 429 -25.09 -9.79 -7.63
CA TYR A 429 -24.40 -9.21 -8.76
C TYR A 429 -23.29 -10.14 -9.23
N GLY A 430 -23.14 -10.19 -10.54
CA GLY A 430 -22.01 -10.79 -11.23
C GLY A 430 -21.32 -9.74 -12.06
N LEU A 431 -19.99 -9.72 -12.01
CA LEU A 431 -19.16 -8.78 -12.74
C LEU A 431 -18.33 -9.53 -13.79
N THR A 432 -18.28 -9.01 -15.01
CA THR A 432 -17.47 -9.53 -16.11
C THR A 432 -16.41 -8.50 -16.49
N MET A 433 -15.14 -8.91 -16.45
CA MET A 433 -14.00 -8.08 -16.81
C MET A 433 -14.12 -7.63 -18.26
N GLN A 434 -14.03 -6.32 -18.47
CA GLN A 434 -14.00 -5.71 -19.81
C GLN A 434 -12.57 -5.37 -20.24
N GLY A 435 -11.66 -5.19 -19.28
CA GLY A 435 -10.26 -4.84 -19.52
C GLY A 435 -9.60 -4.29 -18.27
N ILE A 436 -8.42 -3.70 -18.47
CA ILE A 436 -7.72 -2.87 -17.49
C ILE A 436 -7.70 -1.45 -18.04
N THR A 437 -7.80 -0.44 -17.18
CA THR A 437 -7.49 0.92 -17.61
C THR A 437 -6.02 1.00 -17.95
N GLU A 438 -5.69 1.80 -18.96
CA GLU A 438 -4.29 2.21 -19.15
C GLU A 438 -3.83 2.87 -17.84
N PRO A 439 -2.59 2.63 -17.39
CA PRO A 439 -2.01 3.40 -16.30
C PRO A 439 -2.20 4.89 -16.63
N GLY A 440 -2.74 5.66 -15.70
CA GLY A 440 -2.75 7.12 -15.86
C GLY A 440 -1.30 7.63 -15.97
N PRO A 441 -1.06 8.82 -16.55
CA PRO A 441 0.29 9.38 -16.58
C PRO A 441 0.80 9.51 -15.14
N CYS A 442 1.74 8.65 -14.75
CA CYS A 442 2.50 8.82 -13.53
C CYS A 442 3.43 10.00 -13.79
N GLN A 443 3.22 11.15 -13.15
CA GLN A 443 4.15 12.27 -13.30
C GLN A 443 5.57 11.90 -12.86
N GLY A 444 5.68 10.92 -11.97
CA GLY A 444 6.94 10.32 -11.56
C GLY A 444 7.44 9.15 -12.39
N ASP A 445 6.72 8.68 -13.43
CA ASP A 445 7.23 7.65 -14.36
C ASP A 445 7.90 8.40 -15.51
N THR A 446 9.17 8.74 -15.30
CA THR A 446 9.92 9.58 -16.22
C THR A 446 10.55 8.82 -17.37
N ASN A 447 10.48 7.48 -17.31
CA ASN A 447 11.00 6.58 -18.34
C ASN A 447 9.90 5.87 -19.16
N ASP A 448 8.62 6.12 -18.84
CA ASP A 448 7.41 5.54 -19.46
C ASP A 448 7.37 3.99 -19.39
N ASP A 449 7.93 3.37 -18.35
CA ASP A 449 7.95 1.91 -18.19
C ASP A 449 6.75 1.35 -17.39
N GLY A 450 5.92 2.24 -16.85
CA GLY A 450 4.69 1.93 -16.12
C GLY A 450 4.90 1.70 -14.63
N VAL A 451 6.09 1.93 -14.07
CA VAL A 451 6.35 1.93 -12.63
C VAL A 451 7.03 3.23 -12.20
N VAL A 452 6.80 3.64 -10.94
CA VAL A 452 7.58 4.72 -10.32
C VAL A 452 8.55 4.08 -9.36
N GLU A 453 9.82 4.08 -9.75
CA GLU A 453 10.91 3.49 -9.00
C GLU A 453 12.12 4.43 -8.95
N ILE A 454 13.20 3.98 -8.32
CA ILE A 454 14.40 4.81 -8.17
C ILE A 454 15.01 5.20 -9.53
N GLY A 455 14.75 4.40 -10.57
CA GLY A 455 15.15 4.69 -11.95
C GLY A 455 14.55 6.00 -12.48
N ASP A 456 13.34 6.35 -12.05
CA ASP A 456 12.71 7.61 -12.45
C ASP A 456 13.28 8.81 -11.71
N LEU A 457 13.61 8.63 -10.44
CA LEU A 457 14.22 9.67 -9.62
C LEU A 457 15.58 10.07 -10.18
N LEU A 458 16.32 9.08 -10.69
CA LEU A 458 17.59 9.30 -11.35
C LEU A 458 17.47 10.13 -12.62
N ILE A 459 16.39 9.99 -13.41
CA ILE A 459 16.18 10.81 -14.61
C ILE A 459 15.89 12.27 -14.25
N VAL A 460 15.15 12.52 -13.17
CA VAL A 460 14.90 13.88 -12.69
C VAL A 460 16.16 14.52 -12.13
N ILE A 461 16.91 13.79 -11.29
CA ILE A 461 18.19 14.25 -10.72
C ILE A 461 19.23 14.50 -11.83
N ASP A 462 19.34 13.61 -12.82
CA ASP A 462 20.23 13.80 -13.99
C ASP A 462 19.85 15.04 -14.79
N GLY A 463 18.56 15.41 -14.78
CA GLY A 463 18.02 16.62 -15.40
C GLY A 463 18.33 17.92 -14.65
N TRP A 464 18.74 17.86 -13.38
CA TRP A 464 19.12 19.03 -12.58
C TRP A 464 20.46 19.62 -13.02
N GLY A 465 21.34 18.80 -13.60
CA GLY A 465 22.67 19.20 -14.06
C GLY A 465 23.60 19.61 -12.91
N PHE A 466 24.78 20.14 -13.25
CA PHE A 466 25.72 20.67 -12.26
C PHE A 466 25.36 22.11 -11.89
N CYS A 467 25.06 22.35 -10.61
CA CYS A 467 25.07 23.69 -10.03
C CYS A 467 26.53 24.13 -9.83
N PRO A 468 26.97 25.22 -10.48
CA PRO A 468 28.34 25.71 -10.39
C PRO A 468 28.67 26.34 -9.04
#